data_AF-A0A917H8G5-F1
#
_entry.id   AF-A0A917H8G5-F1
#
_cell.length_a   1.000
_cell.length_b   1.000
_cell.length_c   1.000
_cell.angle_alpha   90.00
_cell.angle_beta   90.00
_cell.angle_gamma   90.00
#
_symmetry.space_group_name_H-M   'P 1'
#
loop_
_entity.id
_entity.type
_entity.pdbx_description
1 polymer ?
#
loop_
_entity_poly.entity_id
_entity_poly.type
_entity_poly.pdbx_seq_one_letter_code
_entity_poly.pdbx_strand_id
1 'polypeptide(L)'
;MVRHNLATVMGFEFTRTLRKRGFWIATLAIPVVIAIIFALSLTSNTSISDSADAQAEAEIAFAYTDATGMIPQELATAYGGHPATDPETAIGQVKAGDLDAYLAYPGDPAVKPIEVAGADRGCSTTAPTTRSPRRC
;
A
#
# COMPACT_ATOMS: atom_id res chain seq x y z
N MET A 1 -18.98 28.66 -63.66
CA MET A 1 -17.54 28.50 -63.34
C MET A 1 -17.20 29.17 -61.99
N VAL A 2 -17.70 28.67 -60.85
CA VAL A 2 -17.48 29.29 -59.51
C VAL A 2 -16.93 28.28 -58.48
N ARG A 3 -16.78 27.01 -58.85
CA ARG A 3 -16.37 25.92 -57.95
C ARG A 3 -14.85 25.79 -57.77
N HIS A 4 -14.05 26.39 -58.65
CA HIS A 4 -12.59 26.22 -58.65
C HIS A 4 -11.85 27.16 -57.67
N ASN A 5 -12.50 28.24 -57.24
CA ASN A 5 -11.89 29.24 -56.34
C ASN A 5 -12.26 29.01 -54.87
N LEU A 6 -13.43 28.41 -54.59
CA LEU A 6 -13.91 28.20 -53.23
C LEU A 6 -13.05 27.20 -52.45
N ALA A 7 -12.63 26.11 -53.09
CA ALA A 7 -11.77 25.09 -52.48
C ALA A 7 -10.38 25.66 -52.12
N THR A 8 -9.83 26.53 -52.99
CA THR A 8 -8.56 27.22 -52.76
C THR A 8 -8.64 28.17 -51.58
N VAL A 9 -9.73 28.93 -51.45
CA VAL A 9 -9.95 29.85 -50.33
C VAL A 9 -10.14 29.09 -49.01
N MET A 10 -10.93 28.01 -49.01
CA MET A 10 -11.09 27.16 -47.82
C MET A 10 -9.76 26.51 -47.40
N GLY A 11 -8.98 25.99 -48.35
CA GLY A 11 -7.65 25.44 -48.07
C GLY A 11 -6.69 26.49 -47.50
N PHE A 12 -6.71 27.71 -48.04
CA PHE A 12 -5.92 28.83 -47.54
C PHE A 12 -6.31 29.21 -46.10
N GLU A 13 -7.60 29.37 -45.80
CA GLU A 13 -8.04 29.73 -44.44
C GLU A 13 -7.87 28.59 -43.44
N PHE A 14 -8.02 27.33 -43.87
CA PHE A 14 -7.77 26.16 -43.03
C PHE A 14 -6.28 26.03 -42.66
N THR A 15 -5.39 26.07 -43.66
CA THR A 15 -3.93 26.03 -43.42
C THR A 15 -3.46 27.21 -42.59
N ARG A 16 -4.03 28.40 -42.84
CA ARG A 16 -3.79 29.59 -42.03
C ARG A 16 -4.22 29.40 -40.58
N THR A 17 -5.33 28.72 -40.33
CA THR A 17 -5.82 28.43 -38.97
C THR A 17 -4.93 27.42 -38.24
N LEU A 18 -4.56 26.32 -38.90
CA LEU A 18 -3.64 25.31 -38.35
C LEU A 18 -2.24 25.86 -38.07
N ARG A 19 -1.80 26.90 -38.77
CA ARG A 19 -0.46 27.49 -38.58
C ARG A 19 -0.40 28.50 -37.43
N LYS A 20 -1.53 28.86 -36.81
CA LYS A 20 -1.57 29.73 -35.64
C LYS A 20 -1.19 28.93 -34.38
N ARG A 21 -0.23 29.43 -33.61
CA ARG A 21 0.18 28.83 -32.32
C ARG A 21 -0.98 28.71 -31.33
N GLY A 22 -1.87 29.71 -31.31
CA GLY A 22 -3.04 29.72 -30.43
C GLY A 22 -4.05 28.59 -30.72
N PHE A 23 -4.16 28.14 -31.97
CA PHE A 23 -5.00 26.99 -32.33
C PHE A 23 -4.51 25.73 -31.61
N TRP A 24 -3.21 25.45 -31.67
CA TRP A 24 -2.61 24.27 -31.03
C TRP A 24 -2.70 24.29 -29.51
N ILE A 25 -2.52 25.46 -28.88
CA ILE A 25 -2.68 25.60 -27.43
C ILE A 25 -4.12 25.23 -27.03
N ALA A 26 -5.12 25.76 -27.73
CA ALA A 26 -6.51 25.46 -27.45
C ALA A 26 -6.85 23.99 -27.73
N THR A 27 -6.36 23.42 -28.84
CA THR A 27 -6.62 22.03 -29.22
C THR A 27 -5.94 21.02 -28.30
N LEU A 28 -4.74 21.31 -27.80
CA LEU A 28 -3.96 20.39 -26.96
C LEU A 28 -4.21 20.56 -25.46
N ALA A 29 -4.85 21.64 -25.01
CA ALA A 29 -5.07 21.89 -23.58
C ALA A 29 -5.78 20.72 -22.88
N ILE A 30 -6.88 20.22 -23.44
CA ILE A 30 -7.65 19.10 -22.85
C ILE A 30 -6.86 17.78 -22.89
N PRO A 31 -6.29 17.34 -24.04
CA PRO A 31 -5.44 16.15 -24.09
C PRO A 31 -4.26 16.17 -23.12
N VAL A 32 -3.62 17.32 -22.94
CA VAL A 32 -2.50 17.47 -22.01
C VAL A 32 -2.94 17.28 -20.56
N VAL A 33 -4.06 17.87 -20.16
CA VAL A 33 -4.60 17.67 -18.81
C VAL A 33 -4.94 16.19 -18.57
N ILE A 34 -5.56 15.53 -19.55
CA ILE A 34 -5.85 14.08 -19.47
C ILE A 34 -4.54 13.29 -19.31
N ALA A 35 -3.51 13.58 -20.11
CA ALA A 35 -2.22 12.90 -20.02
C ALA A 35 -1.56 13.08 -18.64
N ILE A 36 -1.66 14.28 -18.04
CA ILE A 36 -1.15 14.55 -16.70
C ILE A 36 -1.89 13.71 -15.66
N ILE A 37 -3.22 13.66 -15.72
CA ILE A 37 -4.04 12.85 -14.80
C ILE A 37 -3.68 11.37 -14.92
N PHE A 38 -3.54 10.84 -16.14
CA PHE A 38 -3.13 9.46 -16.37
C PHE A 38 -1.73 9.16 -15.84
N ALA A 39 -0.76 10.03 -16.11
CA ALA A 39 0.60 9.88 -15.60
C ALA A 39 0.62 9.82 -14.07
N LEU A 40 -0.08 10.74 -13.41
CA LEU A 40 -0.22 10.75 -11.95
C LEU A 40 -0.92 9.50 -11.43
N SER A 41 -2.01 9.06 -12.07
CA SER A 41 -2.75 7.87 -11.67
C SER A 41 -1.89 6.59 -11.72
N LEU A 42 -1.11 6.41 -12.79
CA LEU A 42 -0.21 5.26 -12.95
C LEU A 42 0.92 5.27 -11.92
N THR A 43 1.51 6.44 -11.64
CA THR A 43 2.55 6.59 -10.61
C THR A 43 2.01 6.37 -9.19
N SER A 44 0.79 6.83 -8.90
CA SER A 44 0.15 6.59 -7.60
C SER A 44 -0.16 5.11 -7.38
N ASN A 45 -0.63 4.41 -8.42
CA ASN A 45 -1.00 3.01 -8.29
C ASN A 45 0.23 2.10 -8.10
N THR A 46 1.33 2.39 -8.78
CA THR A 46 2.60 1.66 -8.60
C THR A 46 3.17 1.85 -7.19
N SER A 47 3.14 3.08 -6.65
CA SER A 47 3.62 3.35 -5.29
C SER A 47 2.82 2.59 -4.21
N ILE A 48 1.51 2.39 -4.42
CA ILE A 48 0.66 1.63 -3.49
C ILE A 48 0.96 0.13 -3.59
N SER A 49 1.04 -0.42 -4.80
CA SER A 49 1.38 -1.83 -5.01
C SER A 49 2.77 -2.16 -4.46
N ASP A 50 3.79 -1.36 -4.75
CA ASP A 50 5.16 -1.58 -4.28
C ASP A 50 5.24 -1.55 -2.73
N SER A 51 4.44 -0.70 -2.07
CA SER A 51 4.38 -0.67 -0.61
C SER A 51 3.68 -1.91 -0.01
N ALA A 52 2.66 -2.43 -0.68
CA ALA A 52 1.94 -3.63 -0.25
C ALA A 52 2.77 -4.90 -0.48
N ASP A 53 3.46 -4.99 -1.62
CA ASP A 53 4.36 -6.11 -1.94
C ASP A 53 5.60 -6.07 -1.02
N ALA A 54 6.18 -4.90 -0.76
CA ALA A 54 7.28 -4.76 0.21
C ALA A 54 6.85 -5.12 1.64
N GLN A 55 5.59 -4.92 2.02
CA GLN A 55 5.04 -5.39 3.30
C GLN A 55 4.75 -6.90 3.31
N ALA A 56 4.37 -7.47 2.17
CA ALA A 56 4.13 -8.91 2.04
C ALA A 56 5.42 -9.73 2.02
N GLU A 57 6.50 -9.16 1.48
CA GLU A 57 7.84 -9.77 1.40
C GLU A 57 8.72 -9.43 2.61
N ALA A 58 8.31 -8.47 3.45
CA ALA A 58 9.02 -8.15 4.68
C ALA A 58 8.97 -9.37 5.63
N GLU A 59 10.09 -10.06 5.74
CA GLU A 59 10.30 -11.11 6.73
C GLU A 59 10.28 -10.46 8.12
N ILE A 60 9.18 -10.63 8.85
CA ILE A 60 9.00 -10.09 10.19
C ILE A 60 9.77 -11.00 11.15
N ALA A 61 10.78 -10.47 11.84
CA ALA A 61 11.48 -11.19 12.89
C ALA A 61 10.61 -11.19 14.16
N PHE A 62 9.94 -12.31 14.44
CA PHE A 62 9.10 -12.40 15.63
C PHE A 62 9.43 -13.59 16.53
N ALA A 63 9.19 -13.43 17.82
CA ALA A 63 9.27 -14.52 18.78
C ALA A 63 7.88 -14.91 19.27
N TYR A 64 7.67 -16.17 19.63
CA TYR A 64 6.38 -16.60 20.16
C TYR A 64 6.51 -17.60 21.31
N THR A 65 5.60 -17.53 22.26
CA THR A 65 5.42 -18.56 23.29
C THR A 65 4.12 -19.29 23.01
N ASP A 66 4.19 -20.61 22.81
CA ASP A 66 3.01 -21.44 22.58
C ASP A 66 2.82 -22.46 23.71
N ALA A 67 1.85 -22.19 24.60
CA ALA A 67 1.46 -23.13 25.64
C ALA A 67 0.43 -24.18 25.16
N THR A 68 -0.09 -24.05 23.94
CA THR A 68 -1.08 -24.97 23.34
C THR A 68 -0.44 -26.08 22.51
N GLY A 69 0.76 -25.84 21.97
CA GLY A 69 1.43 -26.73 21.03
C GLY A 69 0.74 -26.81 19.67
N MET A 70 -0.15 -25.88 19.35
CA MET A 70 -0.89 -25.85 18.09
C MET A 70 -0.11 -25.18 16.96
N ILE A 71 0.99 -24.46 17.26
CA ILE A 71 1.79 -23.77 16.25
C ILE A 71 2.94 -24.70 15.80
N PRO A 72 2.88 -25.22 14.56
CA PRO A 72 4.01 -25.97 14.00
C PRO A 72 5.23 -25.05 13.87
N GLN A 73 6.36 -25.48 14.44
CA GLN A 73 7.59 -24.68 14.44
C GLN A 73 8.09 -24.42 13.03
N GLU A 74 7.93 -25.38 12.11
CA GLU A 74 8.29 -25.23 10.71
C GLU A 74 7.52 -24.09 10.03
N LEU A 75 6.26 -23.89 10.41
CA LEU A 75 5.43 -22.82 9.88
C LEU A 75 5.87 -21.47 10.46
N ALA A 76 6.11 -21.42 11.77
CA ALA A 76 6.59 -20.19 12.41
C ALA A 76 7.92 -19.74 11.81
N THR A 77 8.89 -20.65 11.64
CA THR A 77 10.19 -20.35 11.05
C THR A 77 10.10 -19.94 9.58
N ALA A 78 9.17 -20.50 8.80
CA ALA A 78 8.95 -20.07 7.42
C ALA A 78 8.49 -18.60 7.30
N TYR A 79 7.92 -18.03 8.36
CA TYR A 79 7.51 -16.62 8.43
C TYR A 79 8.48 -15.73 9.22
N GLY A 80 9.70 -16.21 9.54
CA GLY A 80 10.68 -15.44 10.33
C GLY A 80 10.53 -15.58 11.85
N GLY A 81 9.69 -16.52 12.30
CA GLY A 81 9.34 -16.73 13.70
C GLY A 81 10.21 -17.78 14.42
N HIS A 82 10.52 -17.55 15.70
CA HIS A 82 11.15 -18.55 16.56
C HIS A 82 10.49 -18.65 17.95
N PRO A 83 10.54 -19.83 18.59
CA PRO A 83 9.99 -19.97 19.94
C PRO A 83 10.80 -19.17 20.97
N ALA A 84 10.11 -18.59 21.95
CA ALA A 84 10.69 -17.97 23.13
C ALA A 84 10.36 -18.79 24.38
N THR A 85 11.35 -18.96 25.25
CA THR A 85 11.18 -19.67 26.52
C THR A 85 10.87 -18.72 27.67
N ASP A 86 11.27 -17.45 27.54
CA ASP A 86 11.04 -16.39 28.52
C ASP A 86 10.35 -15.17 27.87
N PRO A 87 9.08 -14.89 28.24
CA PRO A 87 8.33 -13.75 27.74
C PRO A 87 8.99 -12.38 27.99
N GLU A 88 9.60 -12.18 29.17
CA GLU A 88 10.17 -10.88 29.55
C GLU A 88 11.38 -10.54 28.68
N THR A 89 12.25 -11.53 28.44
CA THR A 89 13.40 -11.37 27.53
C THR A 89 12.93 -11.04 26.10
N ALA A 90 11.90 -11.71 25.59
CA ALA A 90 11.38 -11.45 24.25
C ALA A 90 10.77 -10.04 24.12
N ILE A 91 10.01 -9.59 25.13
CA ILE A 91 9.49 -8.21 25.19
C ILE A 91 10.65 -7.20 25.25
N GLY A 92 11.72 -7.51 25.97
CA GLY A 92 12.94 -6.71 26.02
C GLY A 92 13.59 -6.55 24.64
N GLN A 93 13.68 -7.63 23.86
CA GLN A 93 14.21 -7.63 22.50
C GLN A 93 13.35 -6.81 21.53
N VAL A 94 12.02 -6.89 21.66
CA VAL A 94 11.10 -6.03 20.88
C VAL A 94 11.33 -4.55 21.20
N LYS A 95 11.49 -4.20 22.47
CA LYS A 95 11.79 -2.82 22.89
C LYS A 95 13.16 -2.34 22.44
N ALA A 96 14.14 -3.24 22.34
CA ALA A 96 15.47 -2.95 21.83
C ALA A 96 15.51 -2.81 20.30
N GLY A 97 14.48 -3.31 19.60
CA GLY A 97 14.41 -3.33 18.14
C GLY A 97 15.08 -4.55 17.51
N ASP A 98 15.48 -5.54 18.32
CA ASP A 98 16.04 -6.81 17.84
C ASP A 98 14.96 -7.75 17.29
N LEU A 99 13.72 -7.58 17.74
CA LEU A 99 12.53 -8.26 17.23
C LEU A 99 11.49 -7.23 16.80
N ASP A 100 10.77 -7.56 15.73
CA ASP A 100 9.62 -6.79 15.26
C ASP A 100 8.40 -7.00 16.14
N ALA A 101 8.20 -8.23 16.63
CA ALA A 101 7.07 -8.59 17.46
C ALA A 101 7.34 -9.78 18.39
N TYR A 102 6.57 -9.85 19.47
CA TYR A 102 6.46 -11.00 20.36
C TYR A 102 4.99 -11.35 20.57
N LEU A 103 4.64 -12.64 20.42
CA LEU A 103 3.28 -13.15 20.58
C LEU A 103 3.23 -14.20 21.70
N ALA A 104 2.44 -13.94 22.74
CA ALA A 104 2.20 -14.91 23.81
C ALA A 104 0.85 -15.61 23.59
N TYR A 105 0.89 -16.87 23.18
CA TYR A 105 -0.28 -17.73 23.05
C TYR A 105 -0.57 -18.44 24.38
N PRO A 106 -1.66 -18.08 25.07
CA PRO A 106 -2.03 -18.76 26.30
C PRO A 106 -2.53 -20.17 26.00
N GLY A 107 -2.44 -21.09 26.97
CA GLY A 107 -2.90 -22.47 26.81
C GLY A 107 -4.40 -22.63 26.49
N ASP A 108 -5.20 -21.57 26.66
CA ASP A 108 -6.58 -21.50 26.21
C ASP A 108 -6.86 -20.13 25.56
N PRO A 109 -6.70 -20.01 24.23
CA PRO A 109 -6.93 -18.76 23.52
C PRO A 109 -8.42 -18.40 23.37
N ALA A 110 -9.34 -19.31 23.73
CA ALA A 110 -10.78 -19.01 23.73
C ALA A 110 -11.21 -18.27 25.00
N VAL A 111 -10.45 -18.44 26.10
CA VAL A 111 -10.76 -17.86 27.41
C VAL A 111 -9.77 -16.76 27.80
N LYS A 112 -8.50 -16.89 27.41
CA LYS A 112 -7.44 -15.92 27.73
C LYS A 112 -7.02 -15.13 26.49
N PRO A 113 -6.80 -13.81 26.61
CA PRO A 113 -6.36 -13.00 25.48
C PRO A 113 -4.94 -13.38 25.05
N ILE A 114 -4.67 -13.26 23.75
CA ILE A 114 -3.32 -13.34 23.19
C ILE A 114 -2.65 -11.98 23.43
N GLU A 115 -1.49 -11.99 24.07
CA GLU A 115 -0.71 -10.77 24.28
C GLU A 115 0.27 -10.57 23.12
N VAL A 116 0.33 -9.35 22.60
CA VAL A 116 1.20 -9.00 21.48
C VAL A 116 1.99 -7.76 21.85
N ALA A 117 3.32 -7.87 21.83
CA ALA A 117 4.23 -6.74 21.92
C ALA A 117 4.85 -6.50 20.54
N GLY A 118 4.69 -5.30 19.97
CA GLY A 118 5.26 -4.93 18.68
C GLY A 118 6.24 -3.77 18.84
N ALA A 119 7.27 -3.73 17.99
CA ALA A 119 8.14 -2.58 17.88
C ALA A 119 7.33 -1.38 17.37
N ASP A 120 7.44 -0.23 18.03
CA ASP A 120 6.74 0.97 17.62
C ASP A 120 7.40 1.55 16.36
N ARG A 121 6.70 1.42 15.23
CA ARG A 121 7.13 1.97 13.92
C ARG A 121 6.44 3.27 13.55
N GLY A 122 5.71 3.88 14.51
CA GLY A 122 4.89 5.06 14.26
C GLY A 122 3.52 4.68 13.72
N CYS A 123 2.48 5.11 14.43
CA CYS A 123 1.09 4.86 14.03
C CYS A 123 0.62 5.96 13.06
N SER A 124 0.56 5.68 11.76
CA SER A 124 -0.31 6.46 10.87
C SER A 124 -1.75 6.01 11.13
N THR A 125 -2.47 6.76 11.98
CA THR A 125 -3.91 6.57 12.25
C THR A 125 -4.70 6.43 10.96
N THR A 126 -5.04 5.19 10.55
CA THR A 126 -6.19 4.90 9.69
C THR A 126 -6.64 3.45 9.92
N ALA A 127 -7.61 3.30 10.83
CA ALA A 127 -8.74 2.36 10.84
C ALA A 127 -9.02 1.86 12.27
N PRO A 128 -10.08 2.35 12.95
CA PRO A 128 -10.54 1.73 14.18
C PRO A 128 -11.35 0.49 13.83
N THR A 129 -10.74 -0.70 13.85
CA THR A 129 -11.51 -1.94 14.00
C THR A 129 -11.82 -2.13 15.49
N THR A 130 -12.76 -1.33 15.99
CA THR A 130 -13.36 -1.52 17.31
C THR A 130 -14.33 -2.69 17.23
N ARG A 131 -13.85 -3.93 17.45
CA ARG A 131 -14.73 -5.07 17.74
C ARG A 131 -15.15 -4.99 19.20
N SER A 132 -16.20 -4.24 19.47
CA SER A 132 -16.92 -4.23 20.74
C SER A 132 -17.52 -5.62 21.02
N PRO A 133 -17.28 -6.23 22.20
CA PRO A 133 -18.09 -7.34 22.66
C PRO A 133 -19.31 -6.75 23.37
N ARG A 134 -20.44 -6.63 22.68
CA ARG A 134 -21.72 -6.56 23.39
C ARG A 134 -22.08 -7.98 23.82
N ARG A 135 -21.88 -8.26 25.11
CA ARG A 135 -22.66 -9.27 25.84
C ARG A 135 -23.85 -8.55 26.46
N CYS A 136 -25.05 -9.02 26.12
CA CYS A 136 -25.99 -9.58 27.09
C CYS A 136 -26.42 -10.92 26.51
#